data_AF-A0A957HWG2-F1
#
_entry.id   AF-A0A957HWG2-F1
#
_cell.length_a   1.000
_cell.length_b   1.000
_cell.length_c   1.000
_cell.angle_alpha   90.00
_cell.angle_beta   90.00
_cell.angle_gamma   90.00
#
_symmetry.space_group_name_H-M   'P 1'
#
loop_
_entity.id
_entity.type
_entity.pdbx_description
1 polymer ?
#
loop_
_entity_poly.entity_id
_entity_poly.type
_entity_poly.pdbx_seq_one_letter_code
_entity_poly.pdbx_strand_id
1 'polypeptide(L)'
;MPDDLKSKIHNIRRDFDQDLFVERREELEFARQWQASSRRVLTITSPPANGKTWFLTHFQNLLQEEGQIIFKIDVTAFLLNGSLGKREIDHAALQKYVSDFAENLQEKCDSVPSTKATEDIFTTLTKVAGYASMHCWPEQPIYLFVDGGDEPSLAAWRIVEKQILEPIIAHFNWRLIIALRQSQRLYSSLLRRTEQRCVLKPLPSPINISQQGRDQLEKLISQSEEPDLPLTEILAMVPGYNWVHLGLNHFLFLEGRFQYINQQKPVANDLLKRGIMALMPLDNIDEILKHLQSISQLPPEWAVEELATRLDHPLSTVWETVQTLQDYMLITNIDNSYKITPGVQEFVRSLTPIRLRLWIDKDINQFAGNEFLSELSSILAVNSERIQLVSIERGSVTIILDIPQDYFIILLQRFIAQDSHLEKLRLLEIEPMITYGISLDESMQQGLKVENKKRLHQKFRRELRLLMEAHFDLGELRTLCFDLVIECENFEQKKNPIVIGIIEVCERNRKLASLLNYLATNKPKITWPAIN
;
A
#
# COMPACT_ATOMS: atom_id res chain seq x y z
N MET A 1 -19.81 -14.37 -3.37
CA MET A 1 -19.83 -14.35 -1.89
C MET A 1 -21.26 -14.62 -1.43
N PRO A 2 -21.48 -15.47 -0.44
CA PRO A 2 -22.77 -15.53 0.25
C PRO A 2 -23.06 -14.16 0.88
N ASP A 3 -24.28 -13.65 0.76
CA ASP A 3 -24.68 -12.34 1.28
C ASP A 3 -24.50 -12.21 2.80
N ASP A 4 -24.48 -13.34 3.52
CA ASP A 4 -24.25 -13.42 4.96
C ASP A 4 -22.82 -12.97 5.35
N LEU A 5 -21.80 -13.28 4.54
CA LEU A 5 -20.41 -12.89 4.82
C LEU A 5 -20.16 -11.41 4.50
N LYS A 6 -20.86 -10.85 3.50
CA LYS A 6 -20.83 -9.40 3.22
C LYS A 6 -21.45 -8.61 4.37
N SER A 7 -22.57 -9.08 4.92
CA SER A 7 -23.20 -8.46 6.10
C SER A 7 -22.29 -8.55 7.32
N LYS A 8 -21.64 -9.70 7.55
CA LYS A 8 -20.68 -9.90 8.64
C LYS A 8 -19.44 -9.02 8.49
N ILE A 9 -18.83 -8.90 7.30
CA ILE A 9 -17.69 -7.99 7.07
C ILE A 9 -18.05 -6.52 7.23
N HIS A 10 -19.28 -6.11 6.88
CA HIS A 10 -19.75 -4.76 7.19
C HIS A 10 -20.05 -4.56 8.69
N ASN A 11 -20.47 -5.61 9.40
CA ASN A 11 -20.73 -5.59 10.85
C ASN A 11 -19.45 -5.71 11.69
N ILE A 12 -18.36 -6.27 11.17
CA ILE A 12 -17.01 -6.24 11.78
C ILE A 12 -16.53 -4.81 12.05
N ARG A 13 -17.08 -3.82 11.32
CA ARG A 13 -16.82 -2.39 11.57
C ARG A 13 -17.63 -1.80 12.72
N ARG A 14 -18.57 -2.52 13.34
CA ARG A 14 -19.53 -1.96 14.30
C ARG A 14 -19.47 -2.56 15.70
N ASP A 15 -18.96 -3.78 15.86
CA ASP A 15 -18.76 -4.38 17.18
C ASP A 15 -17.41 -3.93 17.75
N PHE A 16 -17.44 -2.76 18.40
CA PHE A 16 -16.29 -2.15 19.07
C PHE A 16 -16.23 -2.61 20.52
N ASP A 17 -15.10 -3.18 20.91
CA ASP A 17 -14.72 -3.37 22.31
C ASP A 17 -13.60 -2.39 22.67
N GLN A 18 -13.81 -1.60 23.75
CA GLN A 18 -12.84 -0.64 24.29
C GLN A 18 -11.54 -1.34 24.71
N ASP A 19 -11.63 -2.61 25.12
CA ASP A 19 -10.50 -3.40 25.58
C ASP A 19 -9.53 -3.74 24.44
N LEU A 20 -10.00 -3.72 23.18
CA LEU A 20 -9.19 -3.93 21.97
C LEU A 20 -8.38 -2.70 21.55
N PHE A 21 -8.52 -1.58 22.27
CA PHE A 21 -7.71 -0.40 22.01
C PHE A 21 -6.24 -0.65 22.33
N VAL A 22 -5.37 -0.36 21.36
CA VAL A 22 -3.92 -0.30 21.54
C VAL A 22 -3.58 1.15 21.89
N GLU A 23 -2.95 1.35 23.04
CA GLU A 23 -2.72 2.70 23.59
C GLU A 23 -1.90 3.58 22.63
N ARG A 24 -2.56 4.61 22.10
CA ARG A 24 -1.97 5.71 21.32
C ARG A 24 -1.58 6.86 22.24
N ARG A 25 -0.62 6.61 23.14
CA ARG A 25 -0.29 7.53 24.25
C ARG A 25 0.03 8.96 23.79
N GLU A 26 0.83 9.11 22.73
CA GLU A 26 1.19 10.43 22.21
C GLU A 26 -0.03 11.18 21.68
N GLU A 27 -0.89 10.52 20.90
CA GLU A 27 -2.09 11.13 20.34
C GLU A 27 -3.16 11.40 21.39
N LEU A 28 -3.27 10.56 22.42
CA LEU A 28 -4.16 10.79 23.56
C LEU A 28 -3.68 11.98 24.38
N GLU A 29 -2.39 12.05 24.70
CA GLU A 29 -1.80 13.18 25.40
C GLU A 29 -2.00 14.48 24.60
N PHE A 30 -1.83 14.43 23.28
CA PHE A 30 -2.14 15.56 22.40
C PHE A 30 -3.62 15.98 22.48
N ALA A 31 -4.56 15.02 22.49
CA ALA A 31 -5.99 15.31 22.64
C ALA A 31 -6.33 15.90 24.02
N ARG A 32 -5.65 15.46 25.09
CA ARG A 32 -5.75 16.05 26.44
C ARG A 32 -5.21 17.47 26.49
N GLN A 33 -4.07 17.73 25.86
CA GLN A 33 -3.53 19.09 25.74
C GLN A 33 -4.45 20.01 24.96
N TRP A 34 -5.08 19.51 23.89
CA TRP A 34 -6.14 20.24 23.19
C TRP A 34 -7.31 20.55 24.13
N GLN A 35 -7.77 19.58 24.93
CA GLN A 35 -8.83 19.76 25.92
C GLN A 35 -8.48 20.88 26.93
N ALA A 36 -7.23 21.02 27.34
CA ALA A 36 -6.81 22.14 28.20
C ALA A 36 -6.61 23.48 27.48
N SER A 37 -6.60 23.48 26.14
CA SER A 37 -6.28 24.67 25.34
C SER A 37 -7.50 25.58 25.06
N SER A 38 -7.23 26.79 24.56
CA SER A 38 -8.25 27.71 24.03
C SER A 38 -8.79 27.32 22.65
N ARG A 39 -8.24 26.27 22.04
CA ARG A 39 -8.69 25.74 20.75
C ARG A 39 -9.94 24.90 20.98
N ARG A 40 -10.90 25.05 20.05
CA ARG A 40 -12.24 24.46 20.18
C ARG A 40 -12.54 23.44 19.11
N VAL A 41 -11.68 23.29 18.11
CA VAL A 41 -11.82 22.26 17.08
C VAL A 41 -10.58 21.38 17.14
N LEU A 42 -10.78 20.07 17.28
CA LEU A 42 -9.74 19.05 17.11
C LEU A 42 -10.07 18.27 15.85
N THR A 43 -9.23 18.36 14.85
CA THR A 43 -9.35 17.54 13.65
C THR A 43 -8.44 16.33 13.78
N ILE A 44 -9.03 15.14 13.77
CA ILE A 44 -8.32 13.86 13.83
C ILE A 44 -8.30 13.27 12.44
N THR A 45 -7.10 13.03 11.93
CA THR A 45 -6.89 12.50 10.58
C THR A 45 -6.14 11.19 10.64
N SER A 46 -6.57 10.19 9.87
CA SER A 46 -5.81 8.95 9.71
C SER A 46 -6.17 8.26 8.40
N PRO A 47 -5.21 7.53 7.79
CA PRO A 47 -5.54 6.56 6.76
C PRO A 47 -6.63 5.57 7.22
N PRO A 48 -7.39 4.97 6.27
CA PRO A 48 -8.39 3.96 6.58
C PRO A 48 -7.83 2.85 7.47
N ALA A 49 -8.63 2.37 8.43
CA ALA A 49 -8.29 1.27 9.34
C ALA A 49 -7.00 1.42 10.18
N ASN A 50 -6.46 2.64 10.28
CA ASN A 50 -5.42 2.98 11.26
C ASN A 50 -6.01 3.23 12.67
N GLY A 51 -7.24 2.79 12.94
CA GLY A 51 -7.85 2.85 14.27
C GLY A 51 -8.38 4.21 14.72
N LYS A 52 -8.79 5.07 13.78
CA LYS A 52 -9.50 6.32 14.09
C LYS A 52 -10.73 6.10 14.94
N THR A 53 -11.59 5.15 14.58
CA THR A 53 -12.82 4.89 15.32
C THR A 53 -12.52 4.37 16.73
N TRP A 54 -11.54 3.47 16.91
CA TRP A 54 -11.11 3.06 18.24
C TRP A 54 -10.57 4.22 19.08
N PHE A 55 -9.73 5.09 18.49
CA PHE A 55 -9.23 6.28 19.17
C PHE A 55 -10.37 7.22 19.60
N LEU A 56 -11.31 7.50 18.70
CA LEU A 56 -12.46 8.36 18.99
C LEU A 56 -13.35 7.78 20.09
N THR A 57 -13.66 6.49 20.02
CA THR A 57 -14.48 5.79 21.03
C THR A 57 -13.78 5.81 22.38
N HIS A 58 -12.49 5.46 22.43
CA HIS A 58 -11.73 5.52 23.68
C HIS A 58 -11.70 6.93 24.27
N PHE A 59 -11.41 7.94 23.44
CA PHE A 59 -11.39 9.33 23.90
C PHE A 59 -12.77 9.82 24.34
N GLN A 60 -13.84 9.40 23.66
CA GLN A 60 -15.20 9.68 24.08
C GLN A 60 -15.51 9.07 25.44
N ASN A 61 -15.15 7.80 25.68
CA ASN A 61 -15.41 7.12 26.95
C ASN A 61 -14.68 7.82 28.10
N LEU A 62 -13.43 8.23 27.89
CA LEU A 62 -12.68 9.05 28.84
C LEU A 62 -13.41 10.37 29.18
N LEU A 63 -13.97 11.05 28.18
CA LEU A 63 -14.75 12.27 28.41
C LEU A 63 -16.07 11.97 29.14
N GLN A 64 -16.71 10.83 28.89
CA GLN A 64 -17.94 10.43 29.60
C GLN A 64 -17.66 10.09 31.07
N GLU A 65 -16.56 9.37 31.35
CA GLU A 65 -16.10 9.09 32.71
C GLU A 65 -15.79 10.37 33.50
N GLU A 66 -15.34 11.41 32.82
CA GLU A 66 -15.16 12.78 33.35
C GLU A 66 -16.45 13.59 33.45
N GLY A 67 -17.61 12.97 33.21
CA GLY A 67 -18.93 13.60 33.28
C GLY A 67 -19.17 14.67 32.22
N GLN A 68 -18.42 14.67 31.12
CA GLN A 68 -18.58 15.67 30.05
C GLN A 68 -19.85 15.42 29.23
N ILE A 69 -20.43 16.50 28.70
CA ILE A 69 -21.62 16.42 27.84
C ILE A 69 -21.17 16.13 26.41
N ILE A 70 -21.68 15.05 25.83
CA ILE A 70 -21.26 14.58 24.51
C ILE A 70 -22.45 14.36 23.59
N PHE A 71 -22.28 14.80 22.35
CA PHE A 71 -23.14 14.53 21.21
C PHE A 71 -22.33 14.02 20.02
N LYS A 72 -23.02 13.37 19.07
CA LYS A 72 -22.42 12.84 17.85
C LYS A 72 -23.19 13.31 16.62
N ILE A 73 -22.46 13.53 15.55
CA ILE A 73 -22.97 13.70 14.19
C ILE A 73 -22.34 12.63 13.33
N ASP A 74 -23.19 11.81 12.72
CA ASP A 74 -22.82 10.95 11.60
C ASP A 74 -23.24 11.68 10.33
N VAL A 75 -22.26 12.22 9.60
CA VAL A 75 -22.52 12.96 8.37
C VAL A 75 -23.20 12.08 7.32
N THR A 76 -22.97 10.76 7.34
CA THR A 76 -23.57 9.84 6.36
C THR A 76 -25.08 9.71 6.49
N ALA A 77 -25.65 10.04 7.65
CA ALA A 77 -27.08 9.89 7.92
C ALA A 77 -27.97 10.80 7.06
N PHE A 78 -27.40 11.84 6.45
CA PHE A 78 -28.12 12.81 5.62
C PHE A 78 -27.47 13.04 4.25
N LEU A 79 -26.71 12.05 3.76
CA LEU A 79 -26.18 12.07 2.40
C LEU A 79 -27.00 11.18 1.47
N LEU A 80 -27.07 11.57 0.21
CA LEU A 80 -27.59 10.70 -0.84
C LEU A 80 -26.65 9.50 -1.06
N ASN A 81 -27.23 8.37 -1.47
CA ASN A 81 -26.45 7.20 -1.87
C ASN A 81 -25.52 7.56 -3.03
N GLY A 82 -24.26 7.14 -2.94
CA GLY A 82 -23.27 7.41 -3.98
C GLY A 82 -21.87 6.96 -3.58
N SER A 83 -20.92 7.22 -4.47
CA SER A 83 -19.50 6.98 -4.24
C SER A 83 -18.96 7.89 -3.14
N LEU A 84 -18.00 7.38 -2.36
CA LEU A 84 -17.30 8.15 -1.34
C LEU A 84 -16.68 9.43 -1.92
N GLY A 85 -16.73 10.54 -1.17
CA GLY A 85 -16.19 11.84 -1.58
C GLY A 85 -16.95 12.52 -2.71
N LYS A 86 -18.09 11.94 -3.14
CA LYS A 86 -18.95 12.45 -4.22
C LYS A 86 -20.43 12.50 -3.82
N ARG A 87 -20.75 12.17 -2.57
CA ARG A 87 -22.14 12.18 -2.10
C ARG A 87 -22.61 13.61 -1.87
N GLU A 88 -23.81 13.92 -2.35
CA GLU A 88 -24.46 15.19 -2.11
C GLU A 88 -25.38 15.11 -0.88
N ILE A 89 -25.76 16.27 -0.34
CA ILE A 89 -26.67 16.34 0.81
C ILE A 89 -28.09 15.97 0.38
N ASP A 90 -28.72 15.09 1.15
CA ASP A 90 -30.17 14.95 1.14
C ASP A 90 -30.75 15.99 2.11
N HIS A 91 -31.29 17.08 1.55
CA HIS A 91 -31.83 18.19 2.35
C HIS A 91 -32.99 17.79 3.26
N ALA A 92 -33.81 16.82 2.86
CA ALA A 92 -34.93 16.35 3.67
C ALA A 92 -34.41 15.51 4.86
N ALA A 93 -33.46 14.62 4.61
CA ALA A 93 -32.79 13.85 5.66
C ALA A 93 -32.01 14.76 6.61
N LEU A 94 -31.37 15.82 6.10
CA LEU A 94 -30.67 16.80 6.92
C LEU A 94 -31.62 17.59 7.82
N GLN A 95 -32.76 18.07 7.29
CA GLN A 95 -33.76 18.78 8.11
C GLN A 95 -34.30 17.88 9.23
N LYS A 96 -34.56 16.61 8.92
CA LYS A 96 -34.96 15.61 9.91
C LYS A 96 -33.88 15.41 10.97
N TYR A 97 -32.64 15.19 10.55
CA TYR A 97 -31.49 15.02 11.44
C TYR A 97 -31.34 16.20 12.42
N VAL A 98 -31.48 17.44 11.93
CA VAL A 98 -31.40 18.65 12.76
C VAL A 98 -32.54 18.72 13.78
N SER A 99 -33.75 18.29 13.39
CA SER A 99 -34.89 18.20 14.30
C SER A 99 -34.64 17.15 15.38
N ASP A 100 -34.21 15.94 14.99
CA ASP A 100 -33.87 14.85 15.92
C ASP A 100 -32.74 15.27 16.90
N PHE A 101 -31.74 16.04 16.41
CA PHE A 101 -30.67 16.60 17.25
C PHE A 101 -31.19 17.63 18.26
N ALA A 102 -32.09 18.51 17.85
CA ALA A 102 -32.72 19.48 18.73
C ALA A 102 -33.60 18.80 19.80
N GLU A 103 -34.35 17.77 19.43
CA GLU A 103 -35.13 16.95 20.36
C GLU A 103 -34.24 16.24 21.38
N ASN A 104 -33.14 15.62 20.95
CA ASN A 104 -32.17 15.00 21.86
C ASN A 104 -31.54 16.01 22.84
N LEU A 105 -31.23 17.22 22.37
CA LEU A 105 -30.77 18.30 23.23
C LEU A 105 -31.83 18.71 24.26
N GLN A 106 -33.10 18.76 23.86
CA GLN A 106 -34.22 19.09 24.72
C GLN A 106 -34.49 18.01 25.77
N GLU A 107 -34.40 16.72 25.41
CA GLU A 107 -34.52 15.61 26.36
C GLU A 107 -33.45 15.66 27.47
N LYS A 108 -32.26 16.18 27.15
CA LYS A 108 -31.18 16.39 28.14
C LYS A 108 -31.29 17.72 28.88
N CYS A 109 -32.08 18.67 28.38
CA CYS A 109 -32.27 19.97 29.00
C CYS A 109 -33.60 20.62 28.57
N ASP A 110 -34.56 20.66 29.49
CA ASP A 110 -35.90 21.23 29.28
C ASP A 110 -35.91 22.72 28.87
N SER A 111 -34.82 23.44 29.12
CA SER A 111 -34.69 24.85 28.72
C SER A 111 -34.45 25.05 27.22
N VAL A 112 -34.07 23.99 26.49
CA VAL A 112 -33.89 24.07 25.03
C VAL A 112 -35.27 24.21 24.38
N PRO A 113 -35.49 25.24 23.55
CA PRO A 113 -36.79 25.51 22.97
C PRO A 113 -37.14 24.49 21.89
N SER A 114 -38.41 24.10 21.84
CA SER A 114 -38.92 23.27 20.74
C SER A 114 -38.75 23.97 19.39
N THR A 115 -38.38 23.21 18.37
CA THR A 115 -38.10 23.71 17.02
C THR A 115 -39.30 23.51 16.11
N LYS A 116 -39.53 24.44 15.18
CA LYS A 116 -40.56 24.28 14.15
C LYS A 116 -39.92 23.66 12.90
N ALA A 117 -40.62 22.72 12.27
CA ALA A 117 -40.14 22.04 11.06
C ALA A 117 -39.78 22.97 9.88
N THR A 118 -40.32 24.20 9.87
CA THR A 118 -40.09 25.20 8.80
C THR A 118 -38.93 26.16 9.09
N GLU A 119 -38.28 26.07 10.25
CA GLU A 119 -37.14 26.95 10.57
C GLU A 119 -35.89 26.54 9.78
N ASP A 120 -35.16 27.55 9.31
CA ASP A 120 -33.88 27.38 8.62
C ASP A 120 -32.85 26.67 9.53
N ILE A 121 -32.09 25.72 8.97
CA ILE A 121 -31.16 24.85 9.70
C ILE A 121 -30.16 25.66 10.55
N PHE A 122 -29.55 26.68 9.96
CA PHE A 122 -28.55 27.49 10.64
C PHE A 122 -29.15 28.22 11.84
N THR A 123 -30.34 28.79 11.65
CA THR A 123 -31.07 29.50 12.70
C THR A 123 -31.45 28.55 13.85
N THR A 124 -31.98 27.37 13.51
CA THR A 124 -32.34 26.34 14.47
C THR A 124 -31.15 25.92 15.32
N LEU A 125 -30.03 25.56 14.68
CA LEU A 125 -28.81 25.11 15.38
C LEU A 125 -28.19 26.21 16.23
N THR A 126 -28.14 27.46 15.75
CA THR A 126 -27.66 28.61 16.53
C THR A 126 -28.51 28.79 17.79
N LYS A 127 -29.85 28.70 17.66
CA LYS A 127 -30.77 28.85 18.77
C LYS A 127 -30.55 27.75 19.81
N VAL A 128 -30.64 26.47 19.42
CA VAL A 128 -30.53 25.36 20.38
C VAL A 128 -29.14 25.27 21.03
N ALA A 129 -28.07 25.50 20.26
CA ALA A 129 -26.71 25.53 20.79
C ALA A 129 -26.50 26.70 21.76
N GLY A 130 -27.07 27.88 21.46
CA GLY A 130 -27.04 29.04 22.35
C GLY A 130 -27.78 28.79 23.66
N TYR A 131 -28.97 28.19 23.63
CA TYR A 131 -29.72 27.84 24.83
C TYR A 131 -28.99 26.79 25.68
N ALA A 132 -28.48 25.73 25.06
CA ALA A 132 -27.63 24.74 25.73
C ALA A 132 -26.45 25.41 26.44
N SER A 133 -25.84 26.39 25.75
CA SER A 133 -24.68 27.12 26.25
C SER A 133 -24.98 28.08 27.39
N MET A 134 -26.16 28.68 27.44
CA MET A 134 -26.48 29.75 28.41
C MET A 134 -27.28 29.25 29.61
N HIS A 135 -28.11 28.21 29.42
CA HIS A 135 -29.10 27.81 30.41
C HIS A 135 -28.88 26.38 30.93
N CYS A 136 -28.32 25.49 30.11
CA CYS A 136 -28.13 24.09 30.49
C CYS A 136 -26.73 23.88 31.08
N TRP A 137 -25.70 24.37 30.39
CA TRP A 137 -24.29 24.10 30.72
C TRP A 137 -23.39 25.35 30.59
N PRO A 138 -23.66 26.43 31.34
CA PRO A 138 -22.99 27.74 31.17
C PRO A 138 -21.47 27.73 31.39
N GLU A 139 -20.94 26.78 32.16
CA GLU A 139 -19.51 26.70 32.49
C GLU A 139 -18.89 25.35 32.11
N GLN A 140 -19.69 24.44 31.55
CA GLN A 140 -19.26 23.09 31.21
C GLN A 140 -19.06 22.95 29.69
N PRO A 141 -17.91 22.42 29.24
CA PRO A 141 -17.71 22.13 27.83
C PRO A 141 -18.70 21.10 27.28
N ILE A 142 -19.20 21.35 26.07
CA ILE A 142 -20.06 20.43 25.32
C ILE A 142 -19.28 19.94 24.11
N TYR A 143 -19.10 18.62 24.01
CA TYR A 143 -18.34 18.00 22.93
C TYR A 143 -19.26 17.47 21.83
N LEU A 144 -18.94 17.81 20.59
CA LEU A 144 -19.60 17.30 19.40
C LEU A 144 -18.59 16.51 18.56
N PHE A 145 -18.78 15.20 18.49
CA PHE A 145 -18.01 14.32 17.62
C PHE A 145 -18.65 14.33 16.22
N VAL A 146 -17.87 14.65 15.20
CA VAL A 146 -18.30 14.68 13.80
C VAL A 146 -17.56 13.58 13.05
N ASP A 147 -18.29 12.55 12.64
CA ASP A 147 -17.76 11.42 11.86
C ASP A 147 -18.31 11.44 10.43
N GLY A 148 -17.59 10.83 9.49
CA GLY A 148 -17.97 10.76 8.08
C GLY A 148 -17.73 12.05 7.29
N GLY A 149 -16.85 12.96 7.74
CA GLY A 149 -16.58 14.22 7.05
C GLY A 149 -15.85 14.10 5.69
N ASP A 150 -15.42 12.90 5.33
CA ASP A 150 -14.81 12.53 4.04
C ASP A 150 -15.78 11.85 3.06
N GLU A 151 -17.00 11.55 3.51
CA GLU A 151 -18.06 10.93 2.69
C GLU A 151 -18.71 11.90 1.69
N PRO A 152 -18.99 13.18 2.02
CA PRO A 152 -19.61 14.11 1.08
C PRO A 152 -18.65 14.63 0.00
N SER A 153 -19.22 15.16 -1.08
CA SER A 153 -18.50 15.99 -2.03
C SER A 153 -17.93 17.24 -1.37
N LEU A 154 -16.97 17.89 -2.04
CA LEU A 154 -16.39 19.13 -1.53
C LEU A 154 -17.43 20.24 -1.33
N ALA A 155 -18.42 20.32 -2.22
CA ALA A 155 -19.50 21.29 -2.14
C ALA A 155 -20.42 20.97 -0.95
N ALA A 156 -20.81 19.70 -0.81
CA ALA A 156 -21.61 19.21 0.31
C ALA A 156 -20.89 19.41 1.66
N TRP A 157 -19.59 19.12 1.76
CA TRP A 157 -18.81 19.35 2.99
C TRP A 157 -18.79 20.82 3.41
N ARG A 158 -18.68 21.75 2.46
CA ARG A 158 -18.78 23.19 2.75
C ARG A 158 -20.14 23.59 3.32
N ILE A 159 -21.22 22.93 2.87
CA ILE A 159 -22.55 23.15 3.42
C ILE A 159 -22.60 22.60 4.86
N VAL A 160 -22.05 21.41 5.13
CA VAL A 160 -21.95 20.87 6.49
C VAL A 160 -21.19 21.81 7.42
N GLU A 161 -20.01 22.28 7.02
CA GLU A 161 -19.24 23.23 7.83
C GLU A 161 -20.02 24.51 8.13
N LYS A 162 -20.65 25.10 7.10
CA LYS A 162 -21.31 26.41 7.22
C LYS A 162 -22.68 26.36 7.89
N GLN A 163 -23.50 25.36 7.56
CA GLN A 163 -24.88 25.29 8.05
C GLN A 163 -25.02 24.48 9.33
N ILE A 164 -24.07 23.59 9.65
CA ILE A 164 -24.17 22.71 10.82
C ILE A 164 -23.11 23.05 11.86
N LEU A 165 -21.83 23.06 11.47
CA LEU A 165 -20.73 23.17 12.45
C LEU A 165 -20.50 24.60 12.93
N GLU A 166 -20.52 25.58 12.03
CA GLU A 166 -20.38 27.01 12.34
C GLU A 166 -21.42 27.55 13.35
N PRO A 167 -22.73 27.31 13.20
CA PRO A 167 -23.70 27.83 14.17
C PRO A 167 -23.51 27.24 15.56
N ILE A 168 -23.03 26.00 15.67
CA ILE A 168 -22.78 25.35 16.97
C ILE A 168 -21.49 25.91 17.62
N ILE A 169 -20.38 25.92 16.88
CA ILE A 169 -19.07 26.35 17.39
C ILE A 169 -18.96 27.86 17.63
N ALA A 170 -19.93 28.65 17.14
CA ALA A 170 -20.03 30.07 17.47
C ALA A 170 -20.23 30.30 18.98
N HIS A 171 -20.77 29.32 19.71
CA HIS A 171 -20.98 29.38 21.14
C HIS A 171 -19.75 28.87 21.92
N PHE A 172 -19.37 29.59 22.99
CA PHE A 172 -18.02 29.54 23.58
C PHE A 172 -17.63 28.19 24.20
N ASN A 173 -18.60 27.48 24.77
CA ASN A 173 -18.49 26.21 25.48
C ASN A 173 -18.61 24.97 24.58
N TRP A 174 -18.94 25.14 23.30
CA TRP A 174 -18.93 24.03 22.34
C TRP A 174 -17.53 23.73 21.84
N ARG A 175 -17.23 22.44 21.72
CA ARG A 175 -15.98 21.92 21.18
C ARG A 175 -16.25 20.81 20.18
N LEU A 176 -15.59 20.87 19.03
CA LEU A 176 -15.75 19.90 17.96
C LEU A 176 -14.57 18.95 17.91
N ILE A 177 -14.86 17.66 17.73
CA ILE A 177 -13.87 16.65 17.39
C ILE A 177 -14.27 16.12 16.01
N ILE A 178 -13.55 16.53 14.97
CA ILE A 178 -13.87 16.22 13.58
C ILE A 178 -12.95 15.11 13.07
N ALA A 179 -13.52 13.97 12.72
CA ALA A 179 -12.81 12.82 12.21
C ALA A 179 -12.83 12.82 10.67
N LEU A 180 -11.65 12.89 10.06
CA LEU A 180 -11.49 12.93 8.61
C LEU A 180 -10.54 11.82 8.16
N ARG A 181 -10.72 11.25 6.97
CA ARG A 181 -9.74 10.28 6.42
C ARG A 181 -8.44 10.93 5.97
N GLN A 182 -8.51 12.15 5.42
CA GLN A 182 -7.36 12.89 4.92
C GLN A 182 -7.13 14.20 5.66
N SER A 183 -5.94 14.78 5.49
CA SER A 183 -5.60 16.13 5.96
C SER A 183 -6.29 17.21 5.10
N GLN A 184 -7.59 17.07 4.87
CA GLN A 184 -8.37 18.11 4.20
C GLN A 184 -8.40 19.36 5.06
N ARG A 185 -8.38 20.51 4.41
CA ARG A 185 -8.48 21.81 5.09
C ARG A 185 -9.92 22.10 5.41
N LEU A 186 -10.18 22.63 6.61
CA LEU A 186 -11.47 23.22 6.92
C LEU A 186 -11.63 24.51 6.10
N TYR A 187 -12.78 24.67 5.43
CA TYR A 187 -13.06 25.82 4.57
C TYR A 187 -13.62 27.00 5.36
N SER A 188 -14.36 26.72 6.42
CA SER A 188 -14.81 27.71 7.40
C SER A 188 -13.63 28.43 8.03
N SER A 189 -13.65 29.76 7.92
CA SER A 189 -12.64 30.61 8.57
C SER A 189 -12.72 30.52 10.10
N LEU A 190 -13.93 30.32 10.65
CA LEU A 190 -14.16 30.19 12.08
C LEU A 190 -13.56 28.89 12.61
N LEU A 191 -13.92 27.75 11.98
CA LEU A 191 -13.41 26.43 12.38
C LEU A 191 -11.88 26.38 12.29
N ARG A 192 -11.32 26.82 11.17
CA ARG A 192 -9.87 26.80 10.93
C ARG A 192 -9.09 27.66 11.94
N ARG A 193 -9.66 28.80 12.38
CA ARG A 193 -9.02 29.66 13.39
C ARG A 193 -9.00 29.02 14.78
N THR A 194 -9.85 28.05 15.07
CA THR A 194 -9.93 27.38 16.38
C THR A 194 -9.46 25.93 16.33
N GLU A 195 -8.90 25.51 15.20
CA GLU A 195 -8.44 24.14 14.90
C GLU A 195 -7.07 23.82 15.52
N GLN A 196 -6.94 22.60 16.03
CA GLN A 196 -5.69 21.84 16.16
C GLN A 196 -5.83 20.52 15.40
N ARG A 197 -4.73 20.05 14.79
CA ARG A 197 -4.72 18.82 13.99
C ARG A 197 -3.94 17.73 14.71
N CYS A 198 -4.61 16.62 14.96
CA CYS A 198 -3.99 15.37 15.39
C CYS A 198 -3.96 14.41 14.19
N VAL A 199 -2.77 13.96 13.80
CA VAL A 199 -2.60 12.94 12.77
C VAL A 199 -2.30 11.63 13.47
N LEU A 200 -3.21 10.66 13.38
CA LEU A 200 -2.95 9.32 13.91
C LEU A 200 -1.93 8.66 13.00
N LYS A 201 -0.70 8.56 13.50
CA LYS A 201 0.40 7.95 12.76
C LYS A 201 0.18 6.43 12.70
N PRO A 202 0.74 5.73 11.72
CA PRO A 202 0.97 4.28 11.88
C PRO A 202 1.69 4.05 13.21
N LEU A 203 1.43 2.92 13.88
CA LEU A 203 2.08 2.61 15.16
C LEU A 203 3.62 2.74 15.02
N PRO A 204 4.32 3.42 15.94
CA PRO A 204 5.70 3.83 15.71
C PRO A 204 6.74 2.70 15.78
N SER A 205 7.64 2.68 14.78
CA SER A 205 8.99 2.07 14.68
C SER A 205 9.21 0.54 14.90
N PRO A 206 10.02 -0.14 14.04
CA PRO A 206 10.10 -1.61 13.91
C PRO A 206 10.52 -2.43 15.13
N ILE A 207 11.10 -1.85 16.17
CA ILE A 207 11.56 -2.62 17.35
C ILE A 207 10.40 -2.89 18.34
N ASN A 208 9.38 -2.02 18.41
CA ASN A 208 8.20 -2.18 19.28
C ASN A 208 6.88 -2.38 18.53
N ILE A 209 6.87 -2.25 17.20
CA ILE A 209 5.67 -2.43 16.34
C ILE A 209 5.05 -3.81 16.48
N SER A 210 5.89 -4.86 16.43
CA SER A 210 5.39 -6.23 16.48
C SER A 210 4.68 -6.49 17.80
N GLN A 211 5.08 -5.82 18.88
CA GLN A 211 4.47 -5.99 20.19
C GLN A 211 3.07 -5.40 20.23
N GLN A 212 2.85 -4.15 19.82
CA GLN A 212 1.51 -3.54 19.87
C GLN A 212 0.48 -4.23 18.96
N GLY A 213 0.91 -4.65 17.76
CA GLY A 213 0.07 -5.45 16.88
C GLY A 213 -0.25 -6.84 17.46
N ARG A 214 0.74 -7.49 18.09
CA ARG A 214 0.54 -8.75 18.81
C ARG A 214 -0.36 -8.59 20.03
N ASP A 215 -0.17 -7.55 20.84
CA ASP A 215 -1.00 -7.24 22.00
C ASP A 215 -2.47 -7.10 21.58
N GLN A 216 -2.73 -6.47 20.43
CA GLN A 216 -4.08 -6.40 19.86
C GLN A 216 -4.62 -7.79 19.52
N LEU A 217 -3.83 -8.62 18.86
CA LEU A 217 -4.23 -9.99 18.49
C LEU A 217 -4.44 -10.87 19.73
N GLU A 218 -3.59 -10.76 20.73
CA GLU A 218 -3.70 -11.47 22.00
C GLU A 218 -4.98 -11.07 22.73
N LYS A 219 -5.32 -9.79 22.76
CA LYS A 219 -6.61 -9.31 23.28
C LYS A 219 -7.78 -9.90 22.49
N LEU A 220 -7.74 -9.83 21.16
CA LEU A 220 -8.77 -10.41 20.28
C LEU A 220 -8.96 -11.92 20.53
N ILE A 221 -7.87 -12.66 20.72
CA ILE A 221 -7.90 -14.09 21.07
C ILE A 221 -8.52 -14.28 22.45
N SER A 222 -8.06 -13.55 23.46
CA SER A 222 -8.51 -13.71 24.85
C SER A 222 -10.00 -13.43 25.08
N GLN A 223 -10.59 -12.60 24.22
CA GLN A 223 -12.00 -12.23 24.26
C GLN A 223 -12.89 -13.14 23.40
N SER A 224 -12.30 -14.04 22.61
CA SER A 224 -13.06 -14.97 21.78
C SER A 224 -13.69 -16.08 22.64
N GLU A 225 -15.01 -16.24 22.54
CA GLU A 225 -15.73 -17.34 23.23
C GLU A 225 -15.54 -18.71 22.56
N GLU A 226 -14.97 -18.77 21.35
CA GLU A 226 -14.80 -20.00 20.56
C GLU A 226 -13.32 -20.45 20.48
N PRO A 227 -12.98 -21.63 19.91
CA PRO A 227 -11.71 -22.32 20.20
C PRO A 227 -10.50 -21.46 19.86
N ASP A 228 -9.52 -21.51 20.78
CA ASP A 228 -8.28 -20.75 20.72
C ASP A 228 -7.58 -20.96 19.38
N LEU A 229 -7.71 -19.99 18.48
CA LEU A 229 -6.82 -19.85 17.34
C LEU A 229 -5.47 -19.39 17.90
N PRO A 230 -4.42 -20.22 17.86
CA PRO A 230 -3.14 -19.83 18.43
C PRO A 230 -2.60 -18.59 17.72
N LEU A 231 -2.03 -17.65 18.49
CA LEU A 231 -1.40 -16.45 17.92
C LEU A 231 -0.39 -16.82 16.83
N THR A 232 0.35 -17.92 17.00
CA THR A 232 1.32 -18.43 16.02
C THR A 232 0.67 -18.75 14.67
N GLU A 233 -0.56 -19.27 14.64
CA GLU A 233 -1.28 -19.56 13.41
C GLU A 233 -1.69 -18.27 12.69
N ILE A 234 -2.17 -17.26 13.43
CA ILE A 234 -2.52 -15.95 12.85
C ILE A 234 -1.28 -15.27 12.26
N LEU A 235 -0.19 -15.22 13.02
CA LEU A 235 1.07 -14.64 12.56
C LEU A 235 1.61 -15.37 11.31
N ALA A 236 1.34 -16.68 11.20
CA ALA A 236 1.74 -17.50 10.06
C ALA A 236 0.83 -17.34 8.82
N MET A 237 -0.35 -16.70 8.93
CA MET A 237 -1.22 -16.46 7.77
C MET A 237 -0.61 -15.47 6.78
N VAL A 238 0.08 -14.45 7.28
CA VAL A 238 0.66 -13.38 6.48
C VAL A 238 2.11 -13.13 6.94
N PRO A 239 3.05 -14.02 6.63
CA PRO A 239 4.38 -13.89 7.21
C PRO A 239 5.14 -12.74 6.54
N GLY A 240 5.88 -11.98 7.34
CA GLY A 240 6.52 -10.71 6.93
C GLY A 240 5.64 -9.46 7.10
N TYR A 241 4.36 -9.63 7.46
CA TYR A 241 3.51 -8.51 7.87
C TYR A 241 3.84 -8.13 9.32
N ASN A 242 4.17 -6.86 9.58
CA ASN A 242 4.56 -6.35 10.90
C ASN A 242 3.37 -5.95 11.78
N TRP A 243 2.12 -6.16 11.33
CA TRP A 243 0.92 -5.96 12.15
C TRP A 243 0.73 -4.51 12.64
N VAL A 244 1.18 -3.52 11.86
CA VAL A 244 1.06 -2.09 12.19
C VAL A 244 -0.36 -1.53 12.06
N HIS A 245 -1.26 -2.28 11.40
CA HIS A 245 -2.52 -1.74 10.93
C HIS A 245 -3.71 -2.40 11.61
N LEU A 246 -4.19 -1.73 12.67
CA LEU A 246 -5.19 -2.27 13.60
C LEU A 246 -6.44 -2.86 12.92
N GLY A 247 -6.95 -2.22 11.86
CA GLY A 247 -8.12 -2.71 11.14
C GLY A 247 -7.84 -3.91 10.23
N LEU A 248 -6.62 -4.02 9.68
CA LEU A 248 -6.23 -5.22 8.95
C LEU A 248 -5.96 -6.37 9.91
N ASN A 249 -5.36 -6.10 11.07
CA ASN A 249 -5.13 -7.11 12.11
C ASN A 249 -6.46 -7.73 12.56
N HIS A 250 -7.48 -6.91 12.83
CA HIS A 250 -8.81 -7.38 13.19
C HIS A 250 -9.43 -8.22 12.06
N PHE A 251 -9.34 -7.75 10.81
CA PHE A 251 -9.78 -8.54 9.65
C PHE A 251 -9.06 -9.90 9.56
N LEU A 252 -7.73 -9.91 9.69
CA LEU A 252 -6.91 -11.12 9.60
C LEU A 252 -7.18 -12.10 10.74
N PHE A 253 -7.45 -11.61 11.95
CA PHE A 253 -7.90 -12.43 13.06
C PHE A 253 -9.20 -13.17 12.74
N LEU A 254 -10.20 -12.45 12.23
CA LEU A 254 -11.50 -13.03 11.93
C LEU A 254 -11.45 -14.00 10.75
N GLU A 255 -10.68 -13.64 9.72
CA GLU A 255 -10.44 -14.51 8.57
C GLU A 255 -9.66 -15.77 8.98
N GLY A 256 -8.67 -15.63 9.85
CA GLY A 256 -7.91 -16.75 10.41
C GLY A 256 -8.77 -17.69 11.21
N ARG A 257 -9.67 -17.14 12.04
CA ARG A 257 -10.64 -17.94 12.80
C ARG A 257 -11.57 -18.71 11.89
N PHE A 258 -12.14 -18.03 10.90
CA PHE A 258 -13.01 -18.67 9.92
C PHE A 258 -12.30 -19.83 9.21
N GLN A 259 -11.05 -19.62 8.78
CA GLN A 259 -10.26 -20.65 8.11
C GLN A 259 -9.90 -21.81 9.03
N TYR A 260 -9.51 -21.53 10.28
CA TYR A 260 -9.16 -22.54 11.27
C TYR A 260 -10.36 -23.43 11.62
N ILE A 261 -11.53 -22.84 11.88
CA ILE A 261 -12.78 -23.58 12.16
C ILE A 261 -13.14 -24.50 10.98
N ASN A 262 -12.94 -24.02 9.75
CA ASN A 262 -13.24 -24.78 8.54
C ASN A 262 -12.09 -25.68 8.05
N GLN A 263 -10.96 -25.74 8.76
CA GLN A 263 -9.75 -26.47 8.35
C GLN A 263 -9.26 -26.10 6.92
N GLN A 264 -9.42 -24.84 6.54
CA GLN A 264 -9.01 -24.30 5.24
C GLN A 264 -7.72 -23.50 5.39
N LYS A 265 -6.87 -23.52 4.36
CA LYS A 265 -5.70 -22.63 4.28
C LYS A 265 -6.07 -21.37 3.47
N PRO A 266 -5.59 -20.18 3.86
CA PRO A 266 -5.79 -18.98 3.07
C PRO A 266 -5.08 -19.12 1.71
N VAL A 267 -5.78 -18.81 0.64
CA VAL A 267 -5.14 -18.52 -0.65
C VAL A 267 -4.68 -17.06 -0.61
N ALA A 268 -3.38 -16.80 -0.78
CA ALA A 268 -2.78 -15.48 -0.57
C ALA A 268 -3.46 -14.35 -1.38
N ASN A 269 -3.75 -14.59 -2.67
CA ASN A 269 -4.46 -13.62 -3.52
C ASN A 269 -5.89 -13.34 -3.05
N ASP A 270 -6.61 -14.37 -2.60
CA ASP A 270 -7.97 -14.23 -2.09
C ASP A 270 -7.99 -13.47 -0.76
N LEU A 271 -7.00 -13.74 0.10
CA LEU A 271 -6.79 -13.03 1.36
C LEU A 271 -6.46 -11.56 1.11
N LEU A 272 -5.59 -11.28 0.15
CA LEU A 272 -5.25 -9.93 -0.28
C LEU A 272 -6.49 -9.19 -0.79
N LYS A 273 -7.27 -9.83 -1.66
CA LYS A 273 -8.52 -9.29 -2.20
C LYS A 273 -9.53 -8.96 -1.11
N ARG A 274 -9.82 -9.91 -0.22
CA ARG A 274 -10.74 -9.69 0.89
C ARG A 274 -10.22 -8.63 1.87
N GLY A 275 -8.92 -8.59 2.16
CA GLY A 275 -8.32 -7.60 3.04
C GLY A 275 -8.40 -6.18 2.50
N ILE A 276 -8.10 -5.98 1.21
CA ILE A 276 -8.28 -4.67 0.57
C ILE A 276 -9.78 -4.29 0.52
N MET A 277 -10.67 -5.23 0.26
CA MET A 277 -12.12 -4.99 0.32
C MET A 277 -12.63 -4.66 1.73
N ALA A 278 -12.00 -5.22 2.77
CA ALA A 278 -12.31 -4.94 4.17
C ALA A 278 -11.88 -3.51 4.55
N LEU A 279 -10.75 -3.04 3.99
CA LEU A 279 -10.35 -1.64 4.10
C LEU A 279 -11.39 -0.73 3.45
N MET A 280 -11.85 -1.07 2.25
CA MET A 280 -12.91 -0.35 1.55
C MET A 280 -13.61 -1.17 0.46
N PRO A 281 -14.93 -0.97 0.28
CA PRO A 281 -15.66 -1.59 -0.82
C PRO A 281 -15.21 -1.00 -2.15
N LEU A 282 -14.72 -1.86 -3.05
CA LEU A 282 -14.22 -1.49 -4.37
C LEU A 282 -14.95 -2.29 -5.45
N ASP A 283 -15.51 -1.60 -6.44
CA ASP A 283 -16.25 -2.24 -7.54
C ASP A 283 -15.30 -2.95 -8.54
N ASN A 284 -14.07 -2.44 -8.72
CA ASN A 284 -13.05 -2.95 -9.64
C ASN A 284 -11.82 -3.52 -8.90
N ILE A 285 -12.07 -4.32 -7.85
CA ILE A 285 -11.01 -4.79 -6.95
C ILE A 285 -9.86 -5.54 -7.68
N ASP A 286 -10.16 -6.38 -8.67
CA ASP A 286 -9.13 -7.18 -9.34
C ASP A 286 -8.14 -6.31 -10.13
N GLU A 287 -8.64 -5.26 -10.78
CA GLU A 287 -7.82 -4.27 -11.48
C GLU A 287 -6.98 -3.44 -10.48
N ILE A 288 -7.61 -2.98 -9.39
CA ILE A 288 -6.93 -2.24 -8.33
C ILE A 288 -5.81 -3.08 -7.70
N LEU A 289 -6.03 -4.36 -7.45
CA LEU A 289 -5.02 -5.27 -6.94
C LEU A 289 -3.87 -5.44 -7.93
N LYS A 290 -4.15 -5.61 -9.22
CA LYS A 290 -3.10 -5.70 -10.24
C LYS A 290 -2.24 -4.43 -10.26
N HIS A 291 -2.86 -3.26 -10.12
CA HIS A 291 -2.15 -1.98 -10.03
C HIS A 291 -1.33 -1.88 -8.74
N LEU A 292 -1.90 -2.20 -7.58
CA LEU A 292 -1.18 -2.20 -6.31
C LEU A 292 0.01 -3.17 -6.30
N GLN A 293 -0.18 -4.38 -6.83
CA GLN A 293 0.89 -5.36 -7.00
C GLN A 293 1.98 -4.81 -7.91
N SER A 294 1.63 -4.20 -9.05
CA SER A 294 2.61 -3.57 -9.96
C SER A 294 3.36 -2.41 -9.30
N ILE A 295 2.65 -1.55 -8.57
CA ILE A 295 3.21 -0.41 -7.83
C ILE A 295 4.13 -0.89 -6.70
N SER A 296 3.79 -2.00 -6.03
CA SER A 296 4.60 -2.54 -4.92
C SER A 296 6.03 -2.91 -5.34
N GLN A 297 6.25 -3.09 -6.64
CA GLN A 297 7.53 -3.39 -7.28
C GLN A 297 8.35 -2.13 -7.63
N LEU A 298 7.73 -0.95 -7.61
CA LEU A 298 8.40 0.33 -7.80
C LEU A 298 9.19 0.73 -6.52
N PRO A 299 10.08 1.72 -6.60
CA PRO A 299 10.67 2.32 -5.40
C PRO A 299 9.59 2.80 -4.42
N PRO A 300 9.91 2.95 -3.11
CA PRO A 300 8.93 3.35 -2.09
C PRO A 300 8.16 4.62 -2.45
N GLU A 301 8.83 5.54 -3.15
CA GLU A 301 8.24 6.73 -3.76
C GLU A 301 8.47 6.66 -5.27
N TRP A 302 7.44 6.94 -6.05
CA TRP A 302 7.44 6.79 -7.51
C TRP A 302 6.68 7.91 -8.19
N ALA A 303 7.01 8.18 -9.45
CA ALA A 303 6.32 9.17 -10.29
C ALA A 303 5.25 8.50 -11.18
N VAL A 304 4.23 9.25 -11.61
CA VAL A 304 3.14 8.71 -12.45
C VAL A 304 3.67 8.17 -13.78
N GLU A 305 4.71 8.79 -14.32
CA GLU A 305 5.41 8.40 -15.55
C GLU A 305 6.08 7.02 -15.42
N GLU A 306 6.63 6.70 -14.25
CA GLU A 306 7.24 5.41 -13.96
C GLU A 306 6.18 4.31 -13.94
N LEU A 307 5.03 4.59 -13.32
CA LEU A 307 3.90 3.67 -13.31
C LEU A 307 3.33 3.48 -14.73
N ALA A 308 3.20 4.54 -15.52
CA ALA A 308 2.76 4.46 -16.92
C ALA A 308 3.68 3.60 -17.78
N THR A 309 4.99 3.78 -17.62
CA THR A 309 6.01 2.95 -18.28
C THR A 309 5.90 1.49 -17.85
N ARG A 310 5.67 1.24 -16.55
CA ARG A 310 5.57 -0.12 -15.99
C ARG A 310 4.31 -0.86 -16.45
N LEU A 311 3.19 -0.15 -16.56
CA LEU A 311 1.90 -0.73 -16.96
C LEU A 311 1.71 -0.78 -18.48
N ASP A 312 2.59 -0.14 -19.26
CA ASP A 312 2.45 0.04 -20.71
C ASP A 312 1.09 0.69 -21.08
N HIS A 313 0.72 1.73 -20.32
CA HIS A 313 -0.53 2.47 -20.49
C HIS A 313 -0.30 3.96 -20.73
N PRO A 314 -1.21 4.65 -21.46
CA PRO A 314 -1.16 6.09 -21.61
C PRO A 314 -1.19 6.81 -20.25
N LEU A 315 -0.46 7.92 -20.14
CA LEU A 315 -0.39 8.70 -18.91
C LEU A 315 -1.77 9.11 -18.40
N SER A 316 -2.72 9.46 -19.29
CA SER A 316 -4.09 9.82 -18.92
C SER A 316 -4.84 8.71 -18.19
N THR A 317 -4.70 7.46 -18.65
CA THR A 317 -5.32 6.29 -18.02
C THR A 317 -4.68 5.97 -16.67
N VAL A 318 -3.36 6.12 -16.58
CA VAL A 318 -2.64 5.94 -15.31
C VAL A 318 -3.02 7.05 -14.32
N TRP A 319 -3.24 8.28 -14.78
CA TRP A 319 -3.74 9.36 -13.93
C TRP A 319 -5.11 9.07 -13.32
N GLU A 320 -6.04 8.51 -14.09
CA GLU A 320 -7.35 8.07 -13.58
C GLU A 320 -7.19 6.97 -12.52
N THR A 321 -6.26 6.04 -12.75
CA THR A 321 -5.91 5.00 -11.78
C THR A 321 -5.32 5.57 -10.50
N VAL A 322 -4.34 6.48 -10.62
CA VAL A 322 -3.69 7.15 -9.49
C VAL A 322 -4.72 7.93 -8.69
N GLN A 323 -5.59 8.68 -9.36
CA GLN A 323 -6.68 9.42 -8.71
C GLN A 323 -7.61 8.46 -7.96
N THR A 324 -7.98 7.34 -8.61
CA THR A 324 -8.82 6.31 -7.99
C THR A 324 -8.15 5.73 -6.74
N LEU A 325 -6.88 5.34 -6.80
CA LEU A 325 -6.12 4.81 -5.66
C LEU A 325 -5.93 5.85 -4.54
N GLN A 326 -5.83 7.14 -4.88
CA GLN A 326 -5.74 8.24 -3.91
C GLN A 326 -7.08 8.57 -3.25
N ASP A 327 -8.17 8.61 -4.01
CA ASP A 327 -9.54 8.73 -3.50
C ASP A 327 -9.82 7.59 -2.52
N TYR A 328 -9.24 6.44 -2.80
CA TYR A 328 -9.23 5.25 -1.97
C TYR A 328 -8.15 5.24 -0.86
N MET A 329 -7.27 6.23 -0.79
CA MET A 329 -6.18 6.31 0.18
C MET A 329 -5.32 5.05 0.28
N LEU A 330 -5.28 4.26 -0.80
CA LEU A 330 -4.36 3.15 -0.95
C LEU A 330 -2.96 3.69 -1.26
N ILE A 331 -2.89 4.90 -1.83
CA ILE A 331 -1.66 5.64 -2.06
C ILE A 331 -1.78 7.10 -1.56
N THR A 332 -0.65 7.75 -1.32
CA THR A 332 -0.55 9.16 -0.91
C THR A 332 0.43 9.90 -1.80
N ASN A 333 0.16 11.18 -2.10
CA ASN A 333 1.10 12.06 -2.79
C ASN A 333 2.04 12.75 -1.78
N ILE A 334 3.32 12.82 -2.12
CA ILE A 334 4.40 13.46 -1.36
C ILE A 334 5.22 14.28 -2.34
N ASP A 335 5.10 15.61 -2.30
CA ASP A 335 5.97 16.50 -3.08
C ASP A 335 6.09 16.14 -4.58
N ASN A 336 4.97 15.75 -5.20
CA ASN A 336 4.85 15.27 -6.59
C ASN A 336 5.30 13.82 -6.86
N SER A 337 5.72 13.07 -5.83
CA SER A 337 5.84 11.62 -5.86
C SER A 337 4.61 10.96 -5.22
N TYR A 338 4.48 9.66 -5.40
CA TYR A 338 3.43 8.84 -4.84
C TYR A 338 4.03 7.68 -4.06
N LYS A 339 3.36 7.26 -3.00
CA LYS A 339 3.68 6.01 -2.30
C LYS A 339 2.44 5.25 -1.90
N ILE A 340 2.52 3.92 -1.83
CA ILE A 340 1.48 3.10 -1.20
C ILE A 340 1.47 3.42 0.30
N THR A 341 0.29 3.52 0.90
CA THR A 341 0.19 3.72 2.35
C THR A 341 0.86 2.56 3.10
N PRO A 342 1.63 2.82 4.18
CA PRO A 342 2.52 1.80 4.76
C PRO A 342 1.86 0.45 5.06
N GLY A 343 0.67 0.44 5.69
CA GLY A 343 -0.05 -0.80 6.01
C GLY A 343 -0.53 -1.56 4.77
N VAL A 344 -1.00 -0.85 3.73
CA VAL A 344 -1.38 -1.48 2.45
C VAL A 344 -0.14 -1.99 1.73
N GLN A 345 0.95 -1.22 1.73
CA GLN A 345 2.21 -1.60 1.08
C GLN A 345 2.75 -2.88 1.67
N GLU A 346 2.76 -2.98 2.98
CA GLU A 346 3.19 -4.14 3.71
C GLU A 346 2.29 -5.36 3.47
N PHE A 347 0.98 -5.17 3.54
CA PHE A 347 0.01 -6.23 3.30
C PHE A 347 0.10 -6.78 1.87
N VAL A 348 0.19 -5.89 0.88
CA VAL A 348 0.41 -6.25 -0.53
C VAL A 348 1.74 -6.98 -0.69
N ARG A 349 2.83 -6.48 -0.11
CA ARG A 349 4.16 -7.11 -0.21
C ARG A 349 4.18 -8.52 0.40
N SER A 350 3.58 -8.68 1.58
CA SER A 350 3.58 -9.95 2.32
C SER A 350 2.76 -11.04 1.62
N LEU A 351 1.80 -10.64 0.77
CA LEU A 351 0.93 -11.55 0.01
C LEU A 351 1.23 -11.56 -1.49
N THR A 352 2.23 -10.82 -1.96
CA THR A 352 2.66 -10.86 -3.37
C THR A 352 3.66 -12.00 -3.54
N PRO A 353 3.37 -13.03 -4.35
CA PRO A 353 4.28 -14.15 -4.56
C PRO A 353 5.61 -13.66 -5.15
N ILE A 354 6.70 -14.28 -4.72
CA ILE A 354 8.04 -13.98 -5.23
C ILE A 354 8.30 -14.90 -6.42
N ARG A 355 8.60 -14.33 -7.58
CA ARG A 355 8.99 -15.11 -8.75
C ARG A 355 10.51 -15.25 -8.79
N LEU A 356 10.98 -16.48 -8.90
CA LEU A 356 12.39 -16.78 -9.08
C LEU A 356 12.62 -17.41 -10.43
N ARG A 357 13.52 -16.80 -11.20
CA ARG A 357 14.09 -17.44 -12.36
C ARG A 357 15.39 -18.11 -11.94
N LEU A 358 15.45 -19.43 -12.08
CA LEU A 358 16.61 -20.24 -11.74
C LEU A 358 17.22 -20.82 -13.02
N TRP A 359 18.54 -20.87 -13.09
CA TRP A 359 19.28 -21.67 -14.06
C TRP A 359 19.60 -22.99 -13.41
N ILE A 360 19.46 -24.07 -14.16
CA ILE A 360 19.78 -25.41 -13.68
C ILE A 360 20.84 -25.97 -14.61
N ASP A 361 22.02 -26.26 -14.07
CA ASP A 361 23.17 -26.76 -14.85
C ASP A 361 23.00 -28.22 -15.34
N LYS A 362 21.80 -28.82 -15.18
CA LYS A 362 21.48 -30.19 -15.59
C LYS A 362 20.63 -30.23 -16.85
N ASP A 363 20.73 -31.36 -17.56
CA ASP A 363 19.90 -31.69 -18.71
C ASP A 363 18.43 -31.84 -18.28
N ILE A 364 17.68 -30.74 -18.39
CA ILE A 364 16.28 -30.59 -17.99
C ILE A 364 15.37 -31.69 -18.55
N ASN A 365 15.77 -32.30 -19.68
CA ASN A 365 15.04 -33.39 -20.32
C ASN A 365 14.92 -34.66 -19.46
N GLN A 366 15.73 -34.81 -18.41
CA GLN A 366 15.66 -35.95 -17.49
C GLN A 366 14.64 -35.77 -16.36
N PHE A 367 14.11 -34.55 -16.16
CA PHE A 367 13.26 -34.20 -15.03
C PHE A 367 11.91 -33.67 -15.52
N ALA A 368 11.11 -34.54 -16.15
CA ALA A 368 9.72 -34.24 -16.47
C ALA A 368 8.80 -34.76 -15.36
N GLY A 369 8.07 -33.85 -14.69
CA GLY A 369 6.97 -34.20 -13.77
C GLY A 369 7.22 -33.88 -12.29
N ASN A 370 6.42 -34.51 -11.41
CA ASN A 370 6.35 -34.20 -9.98
C ASN A 370 7.66 -34.45 -9.20
N GLU A 371 8.54 -35.32 -9.70
CA GLU A 371 9.85 -35.58 -9.08
C GLU A 371 10.74 -34.33 -9.05
N PHE A 372 10.67 -33.50 -10.10
CA PHE A 372 11.40 -32.25 -10.19
C PHE A 372 10.97 -31.23 -9.14
N LEU A 373 9.66 -31.11 -8.91
CA LEU A 373 9.11 -30.22 -7.89
C LEU A 373 9.45 -30.69 -6.47
N SER A 374 9.51 -32.01 -6.25
CA SER A 374 9.94 -32.59 -4.98
C SER A 374 11.43 -32.35 -4.72
N GLU A 375 12.29 -32.50 -5.73
CA GLU A 375 13.72 -32.18 -5.61
C GLU A 375 13.94 -30.68 -5.38
N LEU A 376 13.27 -29.81 -6.14
CA LEU A 376 13.28 -28.36 -5.90
C LEU A 376 12.77 -28.00 -4.51
N SER A 377 11.70 -28.66 -4.05
CA SER A 377 11.13 -28.48 -2.72
C SER A 377 12.15 -28.82 -1.63
N SER A 378 12.84 -29.95 -1.77
CA SER A 378 13.91 -30.35 -0.87
C SER A 378 15.10 -29.38 -0.92
N ILE A 379 15.50 -28.92 -2.11
CA ILE A 379 16.67 -28.03 -2.27
C ILE A 379 16.37 -26.64 -1.68
N LEU A 380 15.18 -26.11 -1.95
CA LEU A 380 14.75 -24.81 -1.46
C LEU A 380 14.27 -24.86 0.00
N ALA A 381 14.09 -26.07 0.55
CA ALA A 381 13.42 -26.33 1.83
C ALA A 381 11.99 -25.74 1.90
N VAL A 382 11.35 -25.53 0.75
CA VAL A 382 10.01 -24.97 0.60
C VAL A 382 9.07 -26.11 0.23
N ASN A 383 7.90 -26.22 0.88
CA ASN A 383 6.88 -27.21 0.50
C ASN A 383 6.55 -27.11 -1.01
N SER A 384 6.52 -28.24 -1.72
CA SER A 384 6.26 -28.31 -3.16
C SER A 384 4.95 -27.63 -3.58
N GLU A 385 3.95 -27.57 -2.69
CA GLU A 385 2.68 -26.86 -2.91
C GLU A 385 2.86 -25.34 -3.09
N ARG A 386 3.99 -24.79 -2.62
CA ARG A 386 4.36 -23.36 -2.74
C ARG A 386 5.28 -23.08 -3.92
N ILE A 387 5.56 -24.09 -4.74
CA ILE A 387 6.41 -23.97 -5.93
C ILE A 387 5.54 -24.16 -7.15
N GLN A 388 5.27 -23.08 -7.87
CA GLN A 388 4.59 -23.16 -9.15
C GLN A 388 5.61 -23.05 -10.28
N LEU A 389 5.75 -24.11 -11.06
CA LEU A 389 6.54 -24.08 -12.30
C LEU A 389 5.83 -23.21 -13.34
N VAL A 390 6.48 -22.14 -13.80
CA VAL A 390 5.92 -21.22 -14.80
C VAL A 390 6.38 -21.59 -16.21
N SER A 391 7.69 -21.73 -16.38
CA SER A 391 8.26 -22.02 -17.69
C SER A 391 9.59 -22.74 -17.58
N ILE A 392 9.91 -23.48 -18.64
CA ILE A 392 11.18 -24.17 -18.82
C ILE A 392 11.74 -23.72 -20.18
N GLU A 393 12.90 -23.07 -20.17
CA GLU A 393 13.53 -22.51 -21.36
C GLU A 393 15.03 -22.82 -21.37
N ARG A 394 15.48 -23.71 -22.26
CA ARG A 394 16.90 -23.92 -22.64
C ARG A 394 17.91 -23.86 -21.47
N GLY A 395 17.72 -24.69 -20.44
CA GLY A 395 18.61 -24.73 -19.26
C GLY A 395 18.20 -23.79 -18.11
N SER A 396 17.15 -22.98 -18.30
CA SER A 396 16.54 -22.18 -17.25
C SER A 396 15.14 -22.67 -16.91
N VAL A 397 14.78 -22.51 -15.64
CA VAL A 397 13.46 -22.81 -15.08
C VAL A 397 12.97 -21.57 -14.35
N THR A 398 11.80 -21.08 -14.74
CA THR A 398 11.11 -20.02 -14.01
C THR A 398 10.12 -20.66 -13.06
N ILE A 399 10.26 -20.40 -11.77
CA ILE A 399 9.32 -20.81 -10.75
C ILE A 399 8.73 -19.58 -10.07
N ILE A 400 7.47 -19.69 -9.64
CA ILE A 400 6.88 -18.78 -8.67
C ILE A 400 6.98 -19.50 -7.32
N LEU A 401 7.61 -18.84 -6.37
CA LEU A 401 7.60 -19.24 -4.98
C LEU A 401 6.53 -18.42 -4.24
N ASP A 402 5.51 -19.12 -3.78
CA ASP A 402 4.55 -18.55 -2.83
C ASP A 402 5.12 -18.69 -1.41
N ILE A 403 6.21 -17.97 -1.16
CA ILE A 403 6.92 -17.97 0.13
C ILE A 403 6.97 -16.57 0.73
N PRO A 404 6.97 -16.48 2.06
CA PRO A 404 7.15 -15.21 2.74
C PRO A 404 8.49 -14.55 2.41
N GLN A 405 8.51 -13.22 2.48
CA GLN A 405 9.70 -12.43 2.22
C GLN A 405 10.88 -12.79 3.12
N ASP A 406 10.63 -13.03 4.42
CA ASP A 406 11.70 -13.40 5.37
C ASP A 406 12.31 -14.77 5.02
N TYR A 407 11.49 -15.71 4.53
CA TYR A 407 11.96 -17.00 4.07
C TYR A 407 12.80 -16.86 2.79
N PHE A 408 12.43 -15.93 1.91
CA PHE A 408 13.21 -15.63 0.72
C PHE A 408 14.59 -15.06 1.05
N ILE A 409 14.74 -14.23 2.09
CA ILE A 409 16.05 -13.73 2.53
C ILE A 409 16.94 -14.91 2.96
N ILE A 410 16.40 -15.84 3.76
CA ILE A 410 17.12 -17.04 4.18
C ILE A 410 17.53 -17.89 2.96
N LEU A 411 16.61 -18.04 2.01
CA LEU A 411 16.87 -18.75 0.76
C LEU A 411 18.02 -18.10 -0.02
N LEU A 412 18.00 -16.76 -0.14
CA LEU A 412 19.01 -15.98 -0.85
C LEU A 412 20.38 -16.07 -0.16
N GLN A 413 20.40 -16.02 1.17
CA GLN A 413 21.60 -16.23 1.97
C GLN A 413 22.19 -17.62 1.75
N ARG A 414 21.35 -18.67 1.67
CA ARG A 414 21.80 -20.03 1.35
C ARG A 414 22.37 -20.15 -0.07
N PHE A 415 21.74 -19.52 -1.05
CA PHE A 415 22.25 -19.45 -2.43
C PHE A 415 23.63 -18.78 -2.50
N ILE A 416 23.83 -17.70 -1.75
CA ILE A 416 25.07 -16.92 -1.74
C ILE A 416 26.17 -17.64 -0.94
N ALA A 417 25.81 -18.32 0.15
CA ALA A 417 26.72 -19.13 0.94
C ALA A 417 27.25 -20.39 0.21
N GLN A 418 26.84 -20.61 -1.05
CA GLN A 418 27.20 -21.77 -1.86
C GLN A 418 26.99 -23.08 -1.09
N ASP A 419 25.80 -23.23 -0.50
CA ASP A 419 25.41 -24.52 0.06
C ASP A 419 25.62 -25.61 -1.01
N SER A 420 26.33 -26.68 -0.66
CA SER A 420 26.73 -27.75 -1.59
C SER A 420 25.55 -28.37 -2.35
N HIS A 421 24.33 -28.28 -1.79
CA HIS A 421 23.11 -28.73 -2.44
C HIS A 421 22.59 -27.74 -3.50
N LEU A 422 22.92 -26.45 -3.39
CA LEU A 422 22.52 -25.35 -4.27
C LEU A 422 23.52 -25.07 -5.41
N GLU A 423 24.71 -25.67 -5.44
CA GLU A 423 25.67 -25.53 -6.55
C GLU A 423 25.07 -25.86 -7.93
N LYS A 424 23.99 -26.65 -7.95
CA LYS A 424 23.26 -27.05 -9.16
C LYS A 424 22.26 -26.00 -9.67
N LEU A 425 21.96 -24.99 -8.85
CA LEU A 425 20.99 -23.93 -9.14
C LEU A 425 21.70 -22.58 -9.12
N ARG A 426 21.66 -21.85 -10.24
CA ARG A 426 22.13 -20.46 -10.27
C ARG A 426 20.93 -19.53 -10.34
N LEU A 427 20.83 -18.60 -9.40
CA LEU A 427 19.78 -17.59 -9.44
C LEU A 427 19.98 -16.68 -10.66
N LEU A 428 19.00 -16.65 -11.56
CA LEU A 428 19.07 -15.82 -12.77
C LEU A 428 18.45 -14.46 -12.54
N GLU A 429 17.28 -14.43 -11.91
CA GLU A 429 16.43 -13.25 -11.76
C GLU A 429 15.46 -13.44 -10.59
N ILE A 430 15.11 -12.34 -9.93
CA ILE A 430 14.12 -12.27 -8.87
C ILE A 430 13.11 -11.22 -9.30
N GLU A 431 11.84 -11.57 -9.39
CA GLU A 431 10.78 -10.59 -9.59
C GLU A 431 9.79 -10.60 -8.42
N PRO A 432 9.48 -9.44 -7.84
CA PRO A 432 10.01 -8.12 -8.20
C PRO A 432 11.45 -7.88 -7.71
N MET A 433 12.32 -7.33 -8.56
CA MET A 433 13.60 -6.73 -8.15
C MET A 433 13.30 -5.41 -7.41
N ILE A 434 12.82 -5.48 -6.18
CA ILE A 434 12.80 -4.27 -5.35
C ILE A 434 14.25 -3.99 -4.97
N THR A 435 14.71 -2.74 -5.06
CA THR A 435 15.87 -2.26 -4.32
C THR A 435 15.48 -2.31 -2.84
N TYR A 436 15.52 -3.52 -2.26
CA TYR A 436 15.05 -3.76 -0.92
C TYR A 436 15.88 -2.86 0.01
N GLY A 437 15.23 -1.99 0.78
CA GLY A 437 15.87 -1.22 1.87
C GLY A 437 16.38 -2.10 3.02
N ILE A 438 16.65 -3.37 2.73
CA ILE A 438 17.45 -4.27 3.52
C ILE A 438 18.89 -3.85 3.22
N SER A 439 19.64 -3.49 4.25
CA SER A 439 21.09 -3.33 4.18
C SER A 439 21.73 -4.68 3.80
N LEU A 440 21.65 -5.05 2.52
CA LEU A 440 22.50 -6.08 1.94
C LEU A 440 23.93 -5.58 2.13
N ASP A 441 24.75 -6.35 2.83
CA ASP A 441 26.16 -6.06 3.02
C ASP A 441 26.82 -5.70 1.67
N GLU A 442 27.77 -4.76 1.67
CA GLU A 442 28.42 -4.24 0.46
C GLU A 442 28.99 -5.37 -0.42
N SER A 443 29.42 -6.45 0.21
CA SER A 443 29.88 -7.69 -0.43
C SER A 443 28.81 -8.33 -1.33
N MET A 444 27.55 -8.40 -0.87
CA MET A 444 26.42 -8.98 -1.62
C MET A 444 25.99 -8.09 -2.78
N GLN A 445 26.02 -6.76 -2.58
CA GLN A 445 25.72 -5.81 -3.65
C GLN A 445 26.78 -5.84 -4.75
N GLN A 446 28.06 -6.03 -4.40
CA GLN A 446 29.15 -6.14 -5.36
C GLN A 446 29.06 -7.44 -6.17
N GLY A 447 28.70 -8.57 -5.56
CA GLY A 447 28.51 -9.84 -6.26
C GLY A 447 27.43 -9.78 -7.36
N LEU A 448 26.24 -9.28 -7.01
CA LEU A 448 25.13 -9.12 -7.96
C LEU A 448 25.45 -8.10 -9.07
N LYS A 449 26.15 -7.01 -8.75
CA LYS A 449 26.58 -5.99 -9.74
C LYS A 449 27.60 -6.56 -10.73
N VAL A 450 28.54 -7.38 -10.29
CA VAL A 450 29.57 -7.97 -11.16
C VAL A 450 28.97 -8.98 -12.15
N GLU A 451 28.01 -9.80 -11.69
CA GLU A 451 27.38 -10.80 -12.55
C GLU A 451 26.42 -10.17 -13.58
N ASN A 452 25.66 -9.16 -13.18
CA ASN A 452 24.81 -8.38 -14.10
C ASN A 452 25.63 -7.63 -15.14
N LYS A 453 26.78 -7.06 -14.75
CA LYS A 453 27.70 -6.41 -15.69
C LYS A 453 28.26 -7.40 -16.72
N LYS A 454 28.60 -8.63 -16.31
CA LYS A 454 29.04 -9.68 -17.24
C LYS A 454 27.95 -10.09 -18.24
N ARG A 455 26.68 -10.19 -17.80
CA ARG A 455 25.55 -10.56 -18.69
C ARG A 455 25.17 -9.45 -19.67
N LEU A 456 25.08 -8.20 -19.21
CA LEU A 456 24.87 -7.04 -20.08
C LEU A 456 25.97 -6.96 -21.15
N HIS A 457 27.22 -7.20 -20.75
CA HIS A 457 28.36 -7.21 -21.66
C HIS A 457 28.27 -8.35 -22.71
N GLN A 458 27.83 -9.54 -22.32
CA GLN A 458 27.63 -10.66 -23.26
C GLN A 458 26.47 -10.42 -24.23
N LYS A 459 25.34 -9.86 -23.75
CA LYS A 459 24.20 -9.50 -24.60
C LYS A 459 24.60 -8.45 -25.64
N PHE A 460 25.28 -7.39 -25.20
CA PHE A 460 25.84 -6.35 -26.06
C PHE A 460 26.76 -6.94 -27.15
N ARG A 461 27.73 -7.78 -26.78
CA ARG A 461 28.64 -8.43 -27.74
C ARG A 461 27.90 -9.24 -28.80
N ARG A 462 26.90 -10.01 -28.38
CA ARG A 462 26.13 -10.88 -29.28
C ARG A 462 25.35 -10.05 -30.29
N GLU A 463 24.67 -9.00 -29.83
CA GLU A 463 23.87 -8.12 -30.66
C GLU A 463 24.75 -7.35 -31.67
N LEU A 464 25.85 -6.76 -31.19
CA LEU A 464 26.82 -6.07 -32.02
C LEU A 464 27.39 -7.00 -33.11
N ARG A 465 27.76 -8.23 -32.75
CA ARG A 465 28.26 -9.23 -33.70
C ARG A 465 27.23 -9.53 -34.79
N LEU A 466 25.99 -9.83 -34.41
CA LEU A 466 24.94 -10.19 -35.38
C LEU A 466 24.66 -9.05 -36.36
N LEU A 467 24.64 -7.80 -35.89
CA LEU A 467 24.43 -6.63 -36.74
C LEU A 467 25.63 -6.38 -37.68
N MET A 468 26.86 -6.49 -37.18
CA MET A 468 28.05 -6.37 -38.02
C MET A 468 28.09 -7.47 -39.09
N GLU A 469 27.77 -8.72 -38.72
CA GLU A 469 27.67 -9.84 -39.65
C GLU A 469 26.55 -9.70 -40.68
N ALA A 470 25.43 -9.07 -40.34
CA ALA A 470 24.34 -8.86 -41.28
C ALA A 470 24.63 -7.74 -42.29
N HIS A 471 25.36 -6.69 -41.88
CA HIS A 471 25.35 -5.42 -42.61
C HIS A 471 26.69 -4.95 -43.18
N PHE A 472 27.80 -5.60 -42.84
CA PHE A 472 29.10 -5.34 -43.45
C PHE A 472 29.52 -6.51 -44.31
N ASP A 473 29.99 -6.31 -45.53
CA ASP A 473 30.63 -7.39 -46.29
C ASP A 473 32.10 -7.60 -45.88
N LEU A 474 32.76 -8.63 -46.45
CA LEU A 474 34.13 -8.97 -46.06
C LEU A 474 35.15 -7.90 -46.48
N GLY A 475 34.88 -7.15 -47.56
CA GLY A 475 35.71 -6.01 -47.96
C GLY A 475 35.54 -4.84 -47.00
N GLU A 476 34.30 -4.50 -46.65
CA GLU A 476 33.98 -3.45 -45.68
C GLU A 476 34.57 -3.74 -44.29
N LEU A 477 34.55 -5.00 -43.83
CA LEU A 477 35.18 -5.40 -42.56
C LEU A 477 36.71 -5.26 -42.58
N ARG A 478 37.35 -5.47 -43.73
CA ARG A 478 38.81 -5.25 -43.88
C ARG A 478 39.16 -3.77 -43.88
N THR A 479 38.34 -2.94 -44.53
CA THR A 479 38.46 -1.47 -44.45
C THR A 479 38.29 -1.00 -43.01
N LEU A 480 37.29 -1.53 -42.28
CA LEU A 480 37.11 -1.26 -40.86
C LEU A 480 38.33 -1.65 -40.01
N CYS A 481 38.92 -2.84 -40.25
CA CYS A 481 40.18 -3.25 -39.61
C CYS A 481 41.27 -2.19 -39.85
N PHE A 482 41.45 -1.73 -41.09
CA PHE A 482 42.46 -0.73 -41.45
C PHE A 482 42.21 0.60 -40.74
N ASP A 483 40.98 1.11 -40.79
CA ASP A 483 40.58 2.40 -40.20
C ASP A 483 40.74 2.40 -38.66
N LEU A 484 40.55 1.24 -38.02
CA LEU A 484 40.74 1.06 -36.58
C LEU A 484 42.18 0.66 -36.17
N VAL A 485 43.07 0.48 -37.15
CA VAL A 485 44.46 0.01 -36.97
C VAL A 485 44.48 -1.36 -36.27
N ILE A 486 43.71 -2.30 -36.80
CA ILE A 486 43.61 -3.70 -36.36
C ILE A 486 44.28 -4.58 -37.42
N GLU A 487 45.28 -5.36 -37.01
CA GLU A 487 45.99 -6.30 -37.87
C GLU A 487 45.07 -7.46 -38.27
N CYS A 488 44.44 -7.33 -39.44
CA CYS A 488 43.45 -8.27 -39.95
C CYS A 488 44.07 -9.60 -40.46
N GLU A 489 45.41 -9.66 -40.62
CA GLU A 489 46.15 -10.86 -41.07
C GLU A 489 46.08 -12.03 -40.09
N ASN A 490 45.69 -11.77 -38.84
CA ASN A 490 45.56 -12.77 -37.78
C ASN A 490 44.18 -13.44 -37.70
N PHE A 491 43.23 -13.05 -38.56
CA PHE A 491 41.88 -13.63 -38.57
C PHE A 491 41.71 -14.63 -39.73
N GLU A 492 40.94 -15.69 -39.50
CA GLU A 492 40.53 -16.59 -40.58
C GLU A 492 39.80 -15.78 -41.69
N GLN A 493 39.92 -16.21 -42.96
CA GLN A 493 39.30 -15.56 -44.12
C GLN A 493 37.77 -15.71 -44.19
N LYS A 494 37.10 -15.78 -43.03
CA LYS A 494 35.65 -15.87 -42.89
C LYS A 494 35.14 -14.64 -42.15
N LYS A 495 33.92 -14.25 -42.51
CA LYS A 495 33.24 -13.06 -41.97
C LYS A 495 33.10 -13.07 -40.44
N ASN A 496 32.61 -14.18 -39.88
CA ASN A 496 32.34 -14.31 -38.45
C ASN A 496 33.60 -14.20 -37.57
N PRO A 497 34.72 -14.91 -37.86
CA PRO A 497 35.98 -14.72 -37.14
C PRO A 497 36.52 -13.28 -37.15
N ILE A 498 36.41 -12.57 -38.28
CA ILE A 498 36.85 -11.16 -38.39
C ILE A 498 35.99 -10.26 -37.48
N VAL A 499 34.66 -10.41 -37.49
CA VAL A 499 33.78 -9.61 -36.63
C VAL A 499 34.07 -9.85 -35.14
N ILE A 500 34.23 -11.12 -34.74
CA ILE A 500 34.60 -11.47 -33.36
C ILE A 500 35.94 -10.83 -32.99
N GLY A 501 36.94 -10.97 -33.86
CA GLY A 501 38.27 -10.39 -33.69
C GLY A 501 38.25 -8.87 -33.51
N ILE A 502 37.51 -8.15 -34.35
CA ILE A 502 37.36 -6.69 -34.25
C ILE A 502 36.74 -6.28 -32.91
N ILE A 503 35.66 -6.94 -32.49
CA ILE A 503 35.00 -6.64 -31.21
C ILE A 503 35.96 -6.89 -30.05
N GLU A 504 36.65 -8.04 -30.03
CA GLU A 504 37.58 -8.38 -28.95
C GLU A 504 38.78 -7.43 -28.87
N VAL A 505 39.39 -7.07 -30.01
CA VAL A 505 40.51 -6.13 -30.04
C VAL A 505 40.06 -4.74 -29.59
N CYS A 506 38.91 -4.27 -30.05
CA CYS A 506 38.34 -2.99 -29.62
C CYS A 506 38.03 -2.98 -28.12
N GLU A 507 37.56 -4.09 -27.55
CA GLU A 507 37.33 -4.21 -26.12
C GLU A 507 38.61 -4.19 -25.30
N ARG A 508 39.60 -5.02 -25.67
CA ARG A 508 40.91 -5.08 -24.99
C ARG A 508 41.59 -3.72 -24.99
N ASN A 509 41.44 -2.97 -26.08
CA ASN A 509 42.04 -1.64 -26.26
C ASN A 509 41.13 -0.48 -25.85
N ARG A 510 39.95 -0.73 -25.26
CA ARG A 510 38.96 0.29 -24.86
C ARG A 510 38.50 1.22 -26.00
N LYS A 511 38.46 0.72 -27.23
CA LYS A 511 38.02 1.40 -28.46
C LYS A 511 36.59 1.06 -28.90
N LEU A 512 35.76 0.45 -28.04
CA LEU A 512 34.37 0.11 -28.38
C LEU A 512 33.53 1.33 -28.81
N ALA A 513 33.72 2.49 -28.17
CA ALA A 513 33.01 3.72 -28.55
C ALA A 513 33.40 4.18 -29.97
N SER A 514 34.69 4.08 -30.31
CA SER A 514 35.19 4.40 -31.66
C SER A 514 34.63 3.44 -32.71
N LEU A 515 34.54 2.15 -32.38
CA LEU A 515 33.89 1.15 -33.24
C LEU A 515 32.42 1.51 -33.47
N LEU A 516 31.63 1.78 -32.42
CA LEU A 516 30.22 2.13 -32.55
C LEU A 516 30.00 3.42 -33.35
N ASN A 517 30.85 4.44 -33.15
CA ASN A 517 30.78 5.69 -33.92
C ASN A 517 31.05 5.44 -35.41
N TYR A 518 32.05 4.61 -35.72
CA TYR A 518 32.32 4.21 -37.09
C TYR A 518 31.12 3.48 -37.72
N LEU A 519 30.55 2.51 -37.00
CA LEU A 519 29.40 1.73 -37.46
C LEU A 519 28.17 2.62 -37.71
N ALA A 520 27.89 3.55 -36.79
CA ALA A 520 26.80 4.52 -36.91
C ALA A 520 27.01 5.49 -38.09
N THR A 521 28.25 5.93 -38.33
CA THR A 521 28.59 6.82 -39.44
C THR A 521 28.43 6.13 -40.79
N ASN A 522 28.91 4.89 -40.92
CA ASN A 522 28.92 4.16 -42.18
C ASN A 522 27.58 3.48 -42.51
N LYS A 523 26.78 3.15 -41.50
CA LYS A 523 25.44 2.57 -41.67
C LYS A 523 24.42 3.28 -40.75
N PRO A 524 24.06 4.55 -41.06
CA PRO A 524 23.21 5.38 -40.18
C PRO A 524 21.76 4.92 -40.08
N LYS A 525 21.31 4.02 -40.97
CA LYS A 525 19.96 3.45 -40.95
C LYS A 525 19.80 2.27 -39.98
N ILE A 526 20.88 1.82 -39.35
CA ILE A 526 20.87 0.71 -38.39
C ILE A 526 20.94 1.28 -36.98
N THR A 527 20.07 0.80 -36.10
CA THR A 527 20.15 1.09 -34.68
C THR A 527 21.22 0.21 -34.04
N TRP A 528 22.37 0.80 -33.71
CA TRP A 528 23.47 0.10 -33.06
C TRP A 528 23.27 0.04 -31.55
N PRO A 529 23.71 -1.04 -30.87
CA PRO A 529 23.59 -1.16 -29.42
C PRO A 529 24.45 -0.10 -28.72
N ALA A 530 23.91 0.56 -27.69
CA ALA A 530 24.61 1.58 -26.92
C ALA A 530 25.45 0.94 -25.79
N ILE A 531 26.56 1.59 -25.44
CA ILE A 531 27.33 1.27 -24.23
C ILE A 531 26.64 2.01 -23.08
N ASN A 532 25.92 1.29 -22.22
CA ASN A 532 25.34 1.83 -20.99
C ASN A 532 26.37 1.84 -19.85
#